data_AF-A0AAW8BQU0-F1
#
_entry.id   AF-A0AAW8BQU0-F1
#
_cell.length_a   1.000
_cell.length_b   1.000
_cell.length_c   1.000
_cell.angle_alpha   90.00
_cell.angle_beta   90.00
_cell.angle_gamma   90.00
#
_symmetry.space_group_name_H-M   'P 1'
#
loop_
_entity.id
_entity.type
_entity.pdbx_description
1 polymer ?
#
loop_
_entity_poly.entity_id
_entity_poly.type
_entity_poly.pdbx_seq_one_letter_code
_entity_poly.pdbx_strand_id
1 'polypeptide(L)'
;MRSIENVRSSVVKVTLAIAAVAVTLGLATGLAHAASSTPHTEAPRMYGNPAAAAQYWRKQSVDDCALMAAADVIGELTGRQPSESEILAVAQQMRSRVHPGPMYRAGYGTDPGDIPALLGQYGIYGVATSLDEAAATGLDSGLEALGRYLADGHKVIAGVNAEMIWGLPVQTKDGRGNPMSDHAVVVTGVDLVNGTVHLNDSGTRADEVVSLDVFQRAWATGGDELVVTRETR
;
A
#
# COMPACT_ATOMS: atom_id res chain seq x y z
N MET A 1 -37.39 -21.06 59.10
CA MET A 1 -37.03 -19.95 58.20
C MET A 1 -36.02 -20.51 57.19
N ARG A 2 -36.34 -20.42 55.89
CA ARG A 2 -35.77 -21.07 54.68
C ARG A 2 -34.32 -21.58 54.83
N SER A 3 -34.07 -22.91 54.78
CA SER A 3 -33.78 -23.75 53.58
C SER A 3 -32.50 -23.28 52.87
N ILE A 4 -31.47 -24.10 52.57
CA ILE A 4 -31.53 -25.31 51.75
C ILE A 4 -30.35 -26.26 52.11
N GLU A 5 -30.67 -27.53 52.36
CA GLU A 5 -29.73 -28.65 52.41
C GLU A 5 -29.21 -29.00 51.01
N ASN A 6 -27.95 -29.45 50.91
CA ASN A 6 -27.54 -30.34 49.82
C ASN A 6 -26.59 -31.38 50.40
N VAL A 7 -27.09 -32.60 50.56
CA VAL A 7 -26.27 -33.78 50.83
C VAL A 7 -26.78 -34.92 49.96
N ARG A 8 -25.81 -35.67 49.42
CA ARG A 8 -25.74 -37.13 49.22
C ARG A 8 -25.40 -37.47 47.76
N SER A 9 -24.19 -38.00 47.51
CA SER A 9 -23.80 -39.43 47.65
C SER A 9 -24.54 -40.31 46.63
N SER A 10 -23.97 -41.33 46.01
CA SER A 10 -22.67 -42.01 46.08
C SER A 10 -22.55 -42.94 44.87
N VAL A 11 -21.31 -43.24 44.52
CA VAL A 11 -20.76 -44.42 43.81
C VAL A 11 -21.65 -45.67 43.76
N VAL A 12 -21.74 -46.35 42.59
CA VAL A 12 -21.76 -47.83 42.45
C VAL A 12 -21.12 -48.26 41.10
N LYS A 13 -20.33 -49.34 41.16
CA LYS A 13 -19.58 -50.05 40.09
C LYS A 13 -20.49 -51.04 39.30
N VAL A 14 -19.85 -51.82 38.41
CA VAL A 14 -20.24 -53.18 37.88
C VAL A 14 -20.92 -53.12 36.50
N THR A 15 -20.73 -53.97 35.49
CA THR A 15 -19.73 -54.96 35.01
C THR A 15 -20.20 -55.36 33.59
N LEU A 16 -19.27 -55.82 32.75
CA LEU A 16 -19.39 -56.45 31.42
C LEU A 16 -20.67 -57.28 31.11
N ALA A 17 -21.17 -57.17 29.86
CA ALA A 17 -21.80 -58.28 29.14
C ALA A 17 -21.59 -58.12 27.61
N ILE A 18 -21.08 -59.18 26.99
CA ILE A 18 -20.86 -59.35 25.54
C ILE A 18 -22.11 -59.98 24.94
N ALA A 19 -22.57 -59.48 23.80
CA ALA A 19 -23.42 -60.23 22.88
C ALA A 19 -23.06 -59.87 21.43
N ALA A 20 -22.61 -60.87 20.68
CA ALA A 20 -22.25 -60.80 19.27
C ALA A 20 -23.48 -61.05 18.39
N VAL A 21 -23.69 -60.27 17.32
CA VAL A 21 -24.48 -60.69 16.15
C VAL A 21 -23.97 -60.03 14.86
N ALA A 22 -23.73 -60.90 13.88
CA ALA A 22 -23.77 -60.75 12.42
C ALA A 22 -22.79 -59.80 11.68
N VAL A 23 -21.87 -60.46 10.97
CA VAL A 23 -21.20 -59.96 9.77
C VAL A 23 -22.22 -59.84 8.64
N THR A 24 -22.34 -58.64 8.05
CA THR A 24 -22.83 -58.46 6.69
C THR A 24 -21.78 -57.76 5.86
N LEU A 25 -21.39 -58.43 4.78
CA LEU A 25 -20.43 -58.04 3.77
C LEU A 25 -20.96 -56.82 3.01
N GLY A 26 -20.31 -55.66 3.16
CA GLY A 26 -20.59 -54.45 2.39
C GLY A 26 -19.30 -53.95 1.74
N LEU A 27 -19.11 -54.29 0.47
CA LEU A 27 -18.09 -53.70 -0.38
C LEU A 27 -18.45 -52.25 -0.67
N ALA A 28 -17.75 -51.31 -0.05
CA ALA A 28 -17.68 -49.94 -0.51
C ALA A 28 -16.24 -49.45 -0.36
N THR A 29 -15.48 -49.53 -1.46
CA THR A 29 -14.23 -48.81 -1.64
C THR A 29 -14.53 -47.31 -1.69
N GLY A 30 -14.63 -46.69 -0.53
CA GLY A 30 -14.65 -45.24 -0.39
C GLY A 30 -13.34 -44.80 0.24
N LEU A 31 -12.36 -44.41 -0.57
CA LEU A 31 -11.23 -43.63 -0.10
C LEU A 31 -11.79 -42.30 0.41
N ALA A 32 -12.03 -42.20 1.72
CA ALA A 32 -12.19 -40.92 2.36
C ALA A 32 -10.83 -40.22 2.28
N HIS A 33 -10.60 -39.48 1.19
CA HIS A 33 -9.68 -38.35 1.22
C HIS A 33 -10.23 -37.43 2.32
N ALA A 34 -9.62 -37.50 3.50
CA ALA A 34 -9.65 -36.35 4.38
C ALA A 34 -9.05 -35.22 3.54
N ALA A 35 -9.92 -34.35 3.02
CA ALA A 35 -9.48 -33.05 2.55
C ALA A 35 -8.83 -32.43 3.78
N SER A 36 -7.50 -32.41 3.77
CA SER A 36 -6.72 -31.59 4.66
C SER A 36 -7.26 -30.18 4.44
N SER A 37 -8.14 -29.73 5.33
CA SER A 37 -8.36 -28.31 5.53
C SER A 37 -7.04 -27.80 6.06
N THR A 38 -6.15 -27.45 5.13
CA THR A 38 -4.99 -26.63 5.41
C THR A 38 -5.52 -25.48 6.25
N PRO A 39 -4.94 -25.21 7.43
CA PRO A 39 -5.23 -23.96 8.10
C PRO A 39 -5.05 -22.86 7.05
N HIS A 40 -6.03 -21.97 6.90
CA HIS A 40 -5.75 -20.67 6.34
C HIS A 40 -4.74 -20.03 7.29
N THR A 41 -3.45 -20.32 7.07
CA THR A 41 -2.39 -19.42 7.47
C THR A 41 -2.72 -18.16 6.67
N GLU A 42 -3.33 -17.17 7.32
CA GLU A 42 -3.25 -15.81 6.78
C GLU A 42 -1.76 -15.57 6.57
N ALA A 43 -1.37 -15.52 5.30
CA ALA A 43 -0.01 -15.25 4.90
C ALA A 43 0.43 -13.94 5.57
N PRO A 44 1.74 -13.74 5.83
CA PRO A 44 2.26 -12.40 6.08
C PRO A 44 1.79 -11.51 4.92
N ARG A 45 0.84 -10.61 5.18
CA ARG A 45 0.21 -9.79 4.13
C ARG A 45 1.04 -8.53 3.95
N MET A 46 2.25 -8.75 3.44
CA MET A 46 3.10 -7.70 2.88
C MET A 46 2.75 -7.55 1.40
N TYR A 47 2.20 -6.40 1.02
CA TYR A 47 2.04 -6.02 -0.38
C TYR A 47 3.27 -5.24 -0.85
N GLY A 48 3.68 -5.43 -2.10
CA GLY A 48 4.89 -4.80 -2.64
C GLY A 48 6.19 -5.50 -2.24
N ASN A 49 7.33 -4.89 -2.58
CA ASN A 49 8.67 -5.41 -2.29
C ASN A 49 9.65 -4.25 -2.00
N PRO A 50 9.66 -3.73 -0.76
CA PRO A 50 10.49 -2.58 -0.41
C PRO A 50 11.98 -2.83 -0.59
N ALA A 51 12.44 -4.04 -0.27
CA ALA A 51 13.84 -4.40 -0.42
C ALA A 51 14.32 -4.30 -1.89
N ALA A 52 13.46 -4.67 -2.86
CA ALA A 52 13.78 -4.51 -4.27
C ALA A 52 13.71 -3.05 -4.73
N ALA A 53 12.77 -2.26 -4.21
CA ALA A 53 12.59 -0.85 -4.56
C ALA A 53 13.66 0.06 -3.95
N ALA A 54 14.18 -0.25 -2.76
CA ALA A 54 15.09 0.60 -1.99
C ALA A 54 16.35 1.04 -2.77
N GLN A 55 16.83 0.23 -3.70
CA GLN A 55 18.01 0.56 -4.52
C GLN A 55 17.80 1.74 -5.48
N TYR A 56 16.55 2.06 -5.81
CA TYR A 56 16.18 3.16 -6.70
C TYR A 56 15.93 4.46 -5.95
N TRP A 57 15.91 4.45 -4.62
CA TRP A 57 15.82 5.71 -3.87
C TRP A 57 17.02 6.63 -4.15
N ARG A 58 16.74 7.91 -4.35
CA ARG A 58 17.75 8.97 -4.40
C ARG A 58 17.25 10.18 -3.62
N LYS A 59 18.16 10.81 -2.86
CA LYS A 59 17.86 12.03 -2.13
C LYS A 59 17.60 13.18 -3.09
N GLN A 60 16.52 13.93 -2.86
CA GLN A 60 16.24 15.17 -3.58
C GLN A 60 17.16 16.30 -3.11
N SER A 61 17.47 17.25 -4.00
CA SER A 61 18.30 18.42 -3.71
C SER A 61 17.52 19.74 -3.77
N VAL A 62 16.34 19.74 -4.40
CA VAL A 62 15.45 20.91 -4.55
C VAL A 62 13.99 20.49 -4.29
N ASP A 63 13.04 21.39 -4.51
CA ASP A 63 11.60 21.14 -4.29
C ASP A 63 11.00 20.26 -5.41
N ASP A 64 11.52 19.04 -5.61
CA ASP A 64 11.21 18.16 -6.74
C ASP A 64 10.86 16.72 -6.32
N CYS A 65 10.30 16.53 -5.12
CA CYS A 65 9.96 15.23 -4.56
C CYS A 65 9.14 14.34 -5.50
N ALA A 66 8.15 14.92 -6.20
CA ALA A 66 7.32 14.22 -7.18
C ALA A 66 8.12 13.74 -8.41
N LEU A 67 9.11 14.52 -8.85
CA LEU A 67 10.01 14.11 -9.93
C LEU A 67 10.96 13.00 -9.47
N MET A 68 11.46 13.10 -8.24
CA MET A 68 12.32 12.06 -7.67
C MET A 68 11.56 10.75 -7.42
N ALA A 69 10.29 10.81 -7.01
CA ALA A 69 9.41 9.66 -6.93
C ALA A 69 9.15 9.06 -8.33
N ALA A 70 8.95 9.90 -9.36
CA ALA A 70 8.84 9.42 -10.74
C ALA A 70 10.13 8.75 -11.23
N ALA A 71 11.31 9.32 -10.94
CA ALA A 71 12.61 8.76 -11.31
C ALA A 71 12.84 7.38 -10.67
N ASP A 72 12.46 7.23 -9.40
CA ASP A 72 12.48 5.95 -8.68
C ASP A 72 11.61 4.91 -9.39
N VAL A 73 10.33 5.21 -9.63
CA VAL A 73 9.39 4.33 -10.35
C VAL A 73 9.87 3.98 -11.76
N ILE A 74 10.45 4.92 -12.50
CA ILE A 74 11.07 4.67 -13.81
C ILE A 74 12.22 3.67 -13.66
N GLY A 75 13.06 3.83 -12.65
CA GLY A 75 14.13 2.91 -12.30
C GLY A 75 13.63 1.50 -12.03
N GLU A 76 12.61 1.36 -11.18
CA GLU A 76 12.00 0.08 -10.82
C GLU A 76 11.46 -0.67 -12.03
N LEU A 77 10.80 0.04 -12.97
CA LEU A 77 10.14 -0.58 -14.12
C LEU A 77 11.08 -0.85 -15.30
N THR A 78 12.14 -0.04 -15.46
CA THR A 78 13.00 -0.10 -16.66
C THR A 78 14.42 -0.55 -16.37
N GLY A 79 14.81 -0.61 -15.10
CA GLY A 79 16.22 -0.76 -14.69
C GLY A 79 17.10 0.45 -15.03
N ARG A 80 16.52 1.54 -15.55
CA ARG A 80 17.24 2.72 -16.05
C ARG A 80 16.68 3.99 -15.40
N GLN A 81 17.03 4.20 -14.15
CA GLN A 81 16.65 5.40 -13.41
C GLN A 81 17.31 6.66 -14.04
N PRO A 82 16.52 7.70 -14.41
CA PRO A 82 17.10 8.99 -14.79
C PRO A 82 17.73 9.67 -13.58
N SER A 83 18.78 10.46 -13.83
CA SER A 83 19.31 11.36 -12.79
C SER A 83 18.32 12.48 -12.44
N GLU A 84 18.46 13.07 -11.25
CA GLU A 84 17.68 14.24 -10.81
C GLU A 84 17.75 15.37 -11.86
N SER A 85 18.95 15.69 -12.36
CA SER A 85 19.14 16.70 -13.40
C SER A 85 18.43 16.37 -14.71
N GLU A 86 18.38 15.09 -15.11
CA GLU A 86 17.70 14.69 -16.34
C GLU A 86 16.19 14.81 -16.19
N ILE A 87 15.60 14.29 -15.10
CA ILE A 87 14.16 14.33 -14.93
C ILE A 87 13.66 15.77 -14.72
N LEU A 88 14.43 16.61 -14.01
CA LEU A 88 14.20 18.05 -13.92
C LEU A 88 14.19 18.72 -15.30
N ALA A 89 15.21 18.44 -16.13
CA ALA A 89 15.31 19.05 -17.46
C ALA A 89 14.12 18.64 -18.37
N VAL A 90 13.67 17.39 -18.28
CA VAL A 90 12.47 16.93 -19.00
C VAL A 90 11.23 17.68 -18.51
N ALA A 91 11.00 17.73 -17.19
CA ALA A 91 9.83 18.39 -16.61
C ALA A 91 9.79 19.90 -16.90
N GLN A 92 10.93 20.58 -16.99
CA GLN A 92 11.03 22.00 -17.35
C GLN A 92 10.68 22.27 -18.83
N GLN A 93 10.86 21.28 -19.71
CA GLN A 93 10.56 21.41 -21.14
C GLN A 93 9.11 21.02 -21.46
N MET A 94 8.52 20.13 -20.66
CA MET A 94 7.15 19.68 -20.84
C MET A 94 6.16 20.71 -20.31
N ARG A 95 5.11 20.98 -21.09
CA ARG A 95 3.98 21.79 -20.62
C ARG A 95 3.13 20.99 -19.63
N SER A 96 2.76 21.63 -18.53
CA SER A 96 1.78 21.09 -17.60
C SER A 96 0.42 20.94 -18.29
N ARG A 97 -0.29 19.88 -17.93
CA ARG A 97 -1.67 19.58 -18.31
C ARG A 97 -2.67 20.13 -17.28
N VAL A 98 -2.19 20.51 -16.09
CA VAL A 98 -3.02 20.97 -14.98
C VAL A 98 -3.02 22.49 -14.85
N HIS A 99 -1.89 23.14 -15.14
CA HIS A 99 -1.76 24.59 -15.06
C HIS A 99 -1.00 25.19 -16.25
N PRO A 100 -1.08 26.52 -16.48
CA PRO A 100 -0.26 27.16 -17.50
C PRO A 100 1.25 27.06 -17.17
N GLY A 101 2.07 26.82 -18.20
CA GLY A 101 3.53 26.80 -18.08
C GLY A 101 4.13 25.39 -18.08
N PRO A 102 5.40 25.23 -17.67
CA PRO A 102 6.05 23.93 -17.59
C PRO A 102 5.56 23.11 -16.39
N MET A 103 5.74 21.79 -16.41
CA MET A 103 5.41 20.88 -15.28
C MET A 103 6.24 21.16 -14.02
N TYR A 104 7.44 21.72 -14.20
CA TYR A 104 8.31 22.06 -13.09
C TYR A 104 8.87 23.48 -13.22
N ARG A 105 8.85 24.19 -12.11
CA ARG A 105 9.60 25.43 -11.87
C ARG A 105 10.12 25.41 -10.44
N ALA A 106 11.37 25.81 -10.25
CA ALA A 106 11.98 25.87 -8.93
C ALA A 106 11.09 26.62 -7.91
N GLY A 107 10.85 26.02 -6.75
CA GLY A 107 9.99 26.55 -5.68
C GLY A 107 8.49 26.27 -5.84
N TYR A 108 8.06 25.57 -6.89
CA TYR A 108 6.63 25.26 -7.14
C TYR A 108 6.31 23.77 -7.19
N GLY A 109 7.32 22.89 -7.22
CA GLY A 109 7.11 21.45 -7.36
C GLY A 109 6.55 21.06 -8.73
N THR A 110 5.90 19.89 -8.74
CA THR A 110 5.20 19.35 -9.91
C THR A 110 3.84 18.83 -9.46
N ASP A 111 2.81 19.18 -10.23
CA ASP A 111 1.46 18.72 -9.97
C ASP A 111 1.36 17.19 -10.21
N PRO A 112 0.79 16.42 -9.28
CA PRO A 112 0.60 14.97 -9.43
C PRO A 112 -0.14 14.57 -10.72
N GLY A 113 -1.05 15.41 -11.22
CA GLY A 113 -1.73 15.21 -12.51
C GLY A 113 -0.82 15.28 -13.73
N ASP A 114 0.38 15.84 -13.61
CA ASP A 114 1.39 15.88 -14.67
C ASP A 114 2.28 14.63 -14.71
N ILE A 115 2.42 13.92 -13.58
CA ILE A 115 3.31 12.75 -13.47
C ILE A 115 2.99 11.65 -14.50
N PRO A 116 1.72 11.29 -14.78
CA PRO A 116 1.40 10.35 -15.86
C PRO A 116 1.98 10.74 -17.22
N ALA A 117 1.97 12.03 -17.56
CA ALA A 117 2.49 12.51 -18.83
C ALA A 117 4.02 12.47 -18.86
N LEU A 118 4.68 12.78 -17.73
CA LEU A 118 6.12 12.63 -17.54
C LEU A 118 6.56 11.16 -17.68
N LEU A 119 5.90 10.23 -16.98
CA LEU A 119 6.15 8.79 -17.09
C LEU A 119 6.01 8.29 -18.53
N GLY A 120 5.08 8.85 -19.29
CA GLY A 120 4.90 8.56 -20.71
C GLY A 120 6.13 8.86 -21.59
N GLN A 121 6.99 9.82 -21.21
CA GLN A 121 8.27 10.06 -21.92
C GLN A 121 9.24 8.89 -21.78
N TYR A 122 9.07 8.08 -20.75
CA TYR A 122 9.88 6.91 -20.45
C TYR A 122 9.17 5.60 -20.86
N GLY A 123 8.07 5.70 -21.60
CA GLY A 123 7.31 4.54 -22.09
C GLY A 123 6.41 3.88 -21.04
N ILE A 124 6.21 4.52 -19.88
CA ILE A 124 5.38 3.99 -18.78
C ILE A 124 4.01 4.65 -18.83
N TYR A 125 2.95 3.84 -18.82
CA TYR A 125 1.60 4.36 -18.66
C TYR A 125 1.30 4.56 -17.18
N GLY A 126 0.72 5.70 -16.82
CA GLY A 126 0.27 5.99 -15.46
C GLY A 126 -1.07 6.69 -15.46
N VAL A 127 -1.72 6.71 -14.30
CA VAL A 127 -2.96 7.43 -14.04
C VAL A 127 -2.86 8.06 -12.66
N ALA A 128 -3.10 9.37 -12.57
CA ALA A 128 -3.33 10.05 -11.31
C ALA A 128 -4.80 9.89 -10.91
N THR A 129 -5.07 9.64 -9.64
CA THR A 129 -6.42 9.49 -9.09
C THR A 129 -6.43 9.88 -7.62
N SER A 130 -7.61 10.14 -7.08
CA SER A 130 -7.88 10.45 -5.67
C SER A 130 -9.28 9.92 -5.34
N LEU A 131 -9.74 10.07 -4.09
CA LEU A 131 -11.11 9.69 -3.72
C LEU A 131 -12.17 10.40 -4.58
N ASP A 132 -11.96 11.68 -4.87
CA ASP A 132 -12.90 12.50 -5.63
C ASP A 132 -12.83 12.22 -7.15
N GLU A 133 -11.67 11.77 -7.64
CA GLU A 133 -11.43 11.55 -9.06
C GLU A 133 -11.65 10.10 -9.51
N ALA A 134 -11.78 9.16 -8.57
CA ALA A 134 -11.88 7.73 -8.85
C ALA A 134 -12.94 7.37 -9.91
N ALA A 135 -14.10 8.02 -9.85
CA ALA A 135 -15.18 7.82 -10.83
C ALA A 135 -14.79 8.28 -12.25
N ALA A 136 -14.00 9.35 -12.37
CA ALA A 136 -13.59 9.91 -13.65
C ALA A 136 -12.38 9.17 -14.26
N THR A 137 -11.45 8.72 -13.43
CA THR A 137 -10.23 8.03 -13.84
C THR A 137 -10.44 6.52 -14.04
N GLY A 138 -11.49 5.97 -13.42
CA GLY A 138 -11.74 4.53 -13.36
C GLY A 138 -10.74 3.77 -12.50
N LEU A 139 -10.02 4.46 -11.60
CA LEU A 139 -9.15 3.86 -10.60
C LEU A 139 -9.58 4.31 -9.21
N ASP A 140 -9.94 3.35 -8.38
CA ASP A 140 -10.20 3.57 -6.97
C ASP A 140 -8.94 4.09 -6.25
N SER A 141 -9.17 4.87 -5.20
CA SER A 141 -8.14 5.20 -4.21
C SER A 141 -8.50 4.63 -2.83
N GLY A 142 -7.67 4.89 -1.83
CA GLY A 142 -7.78 4.35 -0.47
C GLY A 142 -6.96 3.07 -0.26
N LEU A 143 -6.84 2.67 1.02
CA LEU A 143 -5.90 1.63 1.45
C LEU A 143 -6.12 0.28 0.75
N GLU A 144 -7.37 -0.09 0.50
CA GLU A 144 -7.68 -1.34 -0.18
C GLU A 144 -7.19 -1.33 -1.64
N ALA A 145 -7.44 -0.24 -2.37
CA ALA A 145 -6.96 -0.07 -3.74
C ALA A 145 -5.43 -0.04 -3.79
N LEU A 146 -4.78 0.71 -2.89
CA LEU A 146 -3.32 0.75 -2.75
C LEU A 146 -2.74 -0.66 -2.55
N GLY A 147 -3.31 -1.45 -1.64
CA GLY A 147 -2.88 -2.83 -1.40
C GLY A 147 -3.00 -3.71 -2.64
N ARG A 148 -4.12 -3.61 -3.38
CA ARG A 148 -4.31 -4.33 -4.66
C ARG A 148 -3.27 -3.91 -5.70
N TYR A 149 -3.02 -2.62 -5.88
CA TYR A 149 -2.04 -2.14 -6.85
C TYR A 149 -0.65 -2.70 -6.58
N LEU A 150 -0.21 -2.68 -5.32
CA LEU A 150 1.08 -3.25 -4.92
C LEU A 150 1.11 -4.78 -5.04
N ALA A 151 0.00 -5.47 -4.77
CA ALA A 151 -0.11 -6.91 -4.96
C ALA A 151 0.02 -7.31 -6.45
N ASP A 152 -0.55 -6.51 -7.33
CA ASP A 152 -0.52 -6.70 -8.78
C ASP A 152 0.80 -6.22 -9.41
N GLY A 153 1.74 -5.71 -8.60
CA GLY A 153 3.08 -5.31 -9.05
C GLY A 153 3.16 -3.89 -9.63
N HIS A 154 2.06 -3.13 -9.62
CA HIS A 154 2.06 -1.72 -9.98
C HIS A 154 2.94 -0.91 -9.02
N LYS A 155 3.53 0.16 -9.54
CA LYS A 155 4.25 1.16 -8.75
C LYS A 155 3.32 2.33 -8.45
N VAL A 156 3.44 2.84 -7.23
CA VAL A 156 2.49 3.81 -6.68
C VAL A 156 3.25 4.96 -6.04
N ILE A 157 2.96 6.17 -6.48
CA ILE A 157 3.38 7.41 -5.84
C ILE A 157 2.17 7.94 -5.07
N ALA A 158 2.36 8.37 -3.83
CA ALA A 158 1.31 8.96 -3.00
C ALA A 158 1.66 10.40 -2.61
N GLY A 159 0.67 11.28 -2.65
CA GLY A 159 0.76 12.65 -2.13
C GLY A 159 0.45 12.67 -0.64
N VAL A 160 1.39 13.08 0.20
CA VAL A 160 1.25 13.10 1.67
C VAL A 160 1.65 14.47 2.24
N ASN A 161 1.22 14.76 3.46
CA ASN A 161 1.86 15.81 4.27
C ASN A 161 3.20 15.31 4.82
N ALA A 162 4.30 15.99 4.47
CA ALA A 162 5.65 15.58 4.84
C ALA A 162 5.89 15.63 6.36
N GLU A 163 5.46 16.71 7.02
CA GLU A 163 5.75 16.88 8.45
C GLU A 163 5.09 15.80 9.31
N MET A 164 3.92 15.31 8.90
CA MET A 164 3.24 14.22 9.58
C MET A 164 4.03 12.92 9.53
N ILE A 165 4.55 12.51 8.37
CA ILE A 165 5.33 11.27 8.25
C ILE A 165 6.72 11.40 8.88
N TRP A 166 7.28 12.62 8.92
CA TRP A 166 8.56 12.89 9.58
C TRP A 166 8.45 13.13 11.10
N GLY A 167 7.24 13.11 11.65
CA GLY A 167 7.00 13.36 13.08
C GLY A 167 7.31 14.80 13.51
N LEU A 168 7.20 15.75 12.59
CA LEU A 168 7.45 17.16 12.79
C LEU A 168 6.13 17.95 13.01
N PRO A 169 6.19 19.14 13.64
CA PRO A 169 5.03 19.99 13.77
C PRO A 169 4.52 20.47 12.41
N VAL A 170 3.27 20.18 12.06
CA VAL A 170 2.64 20.57 10.78
C VAL A 170 2.65 22.09 10.58
N GLN A 171 3.34 22.54 9.53
CA GLN A 171 3.37 23.93 9.07
C GLN A 171 2.55 24.11 7.80
N THR A 172 2.61 23.15 6.87
CA THR A 172 1.88 23.20 5.61
C THR A 172 0.39 22.98 5.83
N LYS A 173 -0.40 24.05 5.64
CA LYS A 173 -1.84 24.10 5.93
C LYS A 173 -2.61 24.91 4.90
N ASP A 174 -3.89 24.61 4.76
CA ASP A 174 -4.83 25.38 3.95
C ASP A 174 -5.19 26.72 4.61
N GLY A 175 -5.95 27.55 3.89
CA GLY A 175 -6.44 28.83 4.41
C GLY A 175 -7.38 28.72 5.62
N ARG A 176 -7.80 27.52 6.00
CA ARG A 176 -8.63 27.22 7.18
C ARG A 176 -7.80 26.62 8.33
N GLY A 177 -6.50 26.40 8.12
CA GLY A 177 -5.58 25.82 9.09
C GLY A 177 -5.55 24.29 9.13
N ASN A 178 -6.20 23.60 8.18
CA ASN A 178 -6.11 22.14 8.07
C ASN A 178 -4.78 21.74 7.42
N PRO A 179 -4.12 20.64 7.86
CA PRO A 179 -2.95 20.09 7.17
C PRO A 179 -3.21 19.84 5.68
N MET A 180 -2.20 20.04 4.84
CA MET A 180 -2.26 19.80 3.39
C MET A 180 -1.17 18.84 2.93
N SER A 181 -1.48 18.06 1.88
CA SER A 181 -0.44 17.31 1.15
C SER A 181 0.52 18.29 0.46
N ASP A 182 1.81 18.03 0.59
CA ASP A 182 2.89 18.86 0.04
C ASP A 182 4.12 18.06 -0.40
N HIS A 183 4.08 16.74 -0.26
CA HIS A 183 5.20 15.86 -0.53
C HIS A 183 4.77 14.59 -1.25
N ALA A 184 5.64 14.08 -2.12
CA ALA A 184 5.37 12.87 -2.90
C ALA A 184 6.38 11.79 -2.54
N VAL A 185 5.88 10.59 -2.23
CA VAL A 185 6.68 9.43 -1.84
C VAL A 185 6.30 8.22 -2.70
N VAL A 186 7.24 7.30 -2.94
CA VAL A 186 6.92 6.01 -3.53
C VAL A 186 6.50 5.06 -2.42
N VAL A 187 5.28 4.52 -2.50
CA VAL A 187 4.85 3.46 -1.59
C VAL A 187 5.39 2.14 -2.11
N THR A 188 6.37 1.59 -1.40
CA THR A 188 7.09 0.38 -1.84
C THR A 188 6.56 -0.89 -1.16
N GLY A 189 5.83 -0.74 -0.06
CA GLY A 189 5.05 -1.82 0.51
C GLY A 189 4.10 -1.45 1.64
N VAL A 190 3.12 -2.32 1.88
CA VAL A 190 2.13 -2.21 2.96
C VAL A 190 2.11 -3.52 3.74
N ASP A 191 2.50 -3.46 5.01
CA ASP A 191 2.48 -4.59 5.93
C ASP A 191 1.27 -4.47 6.86
N LEU A 192 0.21 -5.22 6.56
CA LEU A 192 -1.01 -5.21 7.38
C LEU A 192 -0.87 -6.02 8.67
N VAL A 193 0.16 -6.86 8.80
CA VAL A 193 0.42 -7.63 10.02
C VAL A 193 1.06 -6.74 11.08
N ASN A 194 2.07 -5.96 10.67
CA ASN A 194 2.78 -5.04 11.54
C ASN A 194 2.15 -3.64 11.58
N GLY A 195 1.18 -3.36 10.70
CA GLY A 195 0.52 -2.06 10.61
C GLY A 195 1.49 -0.96 10.18
N THR A 196 2.32 -1.24 9.18
CA THR A 196 3.34 -0.31 8.68
C THR A 196 3.29 -0.14 7.16
N VAL A 197 3.81 0.98 6.70
CA VAL A 197 3.99 1.31 5.28
C VAL A 197 5.46 1.61 5.05
N HIS A 198 6.00 1.05 3.97
CA HIS A 198 7.37 1.22 3.53
C HIS A 198 7.40 2.20 2.37
N LEU A 199 8.28 3.19 2.47
CA LEU A 199 8.37 4.32 1.56
C LEU A 199 9.79 4.49 1.03
N ASN A 200 9.94 4.80 -0.25
CA ASN A 200 11.12 5.54 -0.70
C ASN A 200 10.76 7.02 -0.66
N ASP A 201 11.32 7.73 0.33
CA ASP A 201 11.10 9.16 0.55
C ASP A 201 12.38 9.93 0.20
N SER A 202 12.37 10.63 -0.93
CA SER A 202 13.50 11.41 -1.43
C SER A 202 13.93 12.55 -0.50
N GLY A 203 13.05 13.01 0.41
CA GLY A 203 13.36 13.99 1.45
C GLY A 203 14.22 13.40 2.58
N THR A 204 14.11 12.09 2.83
CA THR A 204 14.75 11.42 3.97
C THR A 204 15.69 10.29 3.55
N ARG A 205 15.16 9.09 3.25
CA ARG A 205 15.88 7.81 3.10
C ARG A 205 15.09 6.79 2.27
N ALA A 206 15.80 5.77 1.81
CA ALA A 206 15.23 4.56 1.24
C ALA A 206 14.54 3.72 2.33
N ASP A 207 13.48 3.00 1.96
CA ASP A 207 12.75 2.07 2.84
C ASP A 207 12.41 2.69 4.22
N GLU A 208 11.96 3.94 4.24
CA GLU A 208 11.42 4.57 5.43
C GLU A 208 10.14 3.84 5.86
N VAL A 209 10.12 3.37 7.10
CA VAL A 209 8.99 2.65 7.68
C VAL A 209 8.21 3.59 8.58
N VAL A 210 6.95 3.82 8.25
CA VAL A 210 6.00 4.59 9.06
C VAL A 210 4.84 3.70 9.50
N SER A 211 4.19 4.04 10.62
CA SER A 211 2.95 3.35 10.98
C SER A 211 1.87 3.62 9.93
N LEU A 212 1.05 2.61 9.63
CA LEU A 212 -0.07 2.71 8.70
C LEU A 212 -1.03 3.84 9.05
N ASP A 213 -1.30 4.03 10.34
CA ASP A 213 -2.17 5.10 10.85
C ASP A 213 -1.60 6.51 10.58
N VAL A 214 -0.29 6.72 10.76
CA VAL A 214 0.38 7.97 10.40
C VAL A 214 0.33 8.20 8.88
N PHE A 215 0.64 7.18 8.09
CA PHE A 215 0.58 7.27 6.62
C PHE A 215 -0.83 7.64 6.15
N GLN A 216 -1.87 6.93 6.61
CA GLN A 216 -3.25 7.19 6.20
C GLN A 216 -3.70 8.61 6.56
N ARG A 217 -3.35 9.12 7.75
CA ARG A 217 -3.68 10.50 8.10
C ARG A 217 -2.94 11.52 7.24
N ALA A 218 -1.66 11.30 6.94
CA ALA A 218 -0.86 12.19 6.11
C ALA A 218 -1.29 12.16 4.64
N TRP A 219 -1.73 11.01 4.15
CA TRP A 219 -2.24 10.82 2.79
C TRP A 219 -3.64 11.43 2.60
N ALA A 220 -4.50 11.30 3.62
CA ALA A 220 -5.84 11.88 3.61
C ALA A 220 -5.85 13.42 3.50
N THR A 221 -4.75 14.11 3.82
CA THR A 221 -4.64 15.56 3.63
C THR A 221 -4.62 15.97 2.15
N GLY A 222 -4.35 15.02 1.25
CA GLY A 222 -4.43 15.17 -0.21
C GLY A 222 -5.63 14.44 -0.83
N GLY A 223 -6.60 13.98 -0.05
CA GLY A 223 -7.75 13.23 -0.59
C GLY A 223 -7.40 11.83 -1.06
N ASP A 224 -6.41 11.20 -0.41
CA ASP A 224 -5.84 9.91 -0.79
C ASP A 224 -5.33 9.91 -2.25
N GLU A 225 -4.58 10.93 -2.65
CA GLU A 225 -4.07 11.03 -4.02
C GLU A 225 -2.98 9.98 -4.32
N LEU A 226 -3.10 9.33 -5.48
CA LEU A 226 -2.14 8.36 -6.02
C LEU A 226 -1.80 8.68 -7.47
N VAL A 227 -0.57 8.34 -7.86
CA VAL A 227 -0.22 8.04 -9.25
C VAL A 227 0.12 6.56 -9.34
N VAL A 228 -0.64 5.83 -10.15
CA VAL A 228 -0.52 4.37 -10.30
C VAL A 228 -0.02 4.05 -11.70
N THR A 229 1.11 3.35 -11.81
CA THR A 229 1.60 2.85 -13.11
C THR A 229 0.75 1.68 -13.57
N ARG A 230 0.52 1.55 -14.88
CA ARG A 230 0.03 0.32 -15.50
C ARG A 230 1.13 -0.29 -16.35
N GLU A 231 1.02 -1.58 -16.66
CA GLU A 231 1.99 -2.25 -17.51
C GLU A 231 2.21 -1.50 -18.83
N THR A 232 3.46 -1.49 -19.28
CA THR A 232 3.86 -0.97 -20.59
C THR A 232 3.20 -1.85 -21.66
N ARG A 233 2.60 -1.26 -22.70
CA ARG A 233 2.23 -2.02 -23.90
C ARG A 233 3.46 -2.39 -24.72
#